data_AF-A0A7L9FJC8-F1
#
_entry.id   AF-A0A7L9FJC8-F1
#
_cell.length_a   1.000
_cell.length_b   1.000
_cell.length_c   1.000
_cell.angle_alpha   90.00
_cell.angle_beta   90.00
_cell.angle_gamma   90.00
#
_symmetry.space_group_name_H-M   'P 1'
#
loop_
_entity.id
_entity.type
_entity.pdbx_description
1 polymer ?
#
loop_
_entity_poly.entity_id
_entity_poly.type
_entity_poly.pdbx_seq_one_letter_code
_entity_poly.pdbx_strand_id
1 'polypeptide(L)' 'MMPGIMTWWWVPMALLSVVFFVVILIILFWVLGKLYPSGRQSHSSSTALEVLKERLARGEITEEEYRRLKKILEE' A
#
# COMPACT_ATOMS: atom_id res chain seq x y z
N MET A 1 1.00 38.62 -33.70
CA MET A 1 2.15 37.97 -33.03
C MET A 1 1.65 36.63 -32.50
N MET A 2 2.12 35.52 -33.07
CA MET A 2 1.59 34.17 -32.81
C MET A 2 2.30 33.54 -31.59
N PRO A 3 1.63 33.30 -30.45
CA PRO A 3 2.24 32.64 -29.30
C PRO A 3 2.00 31.13 -29.39
N GLY A 4 2.74 30.44 -30.27
CA GLY A 4 2.52 29.01 -30.53
C GLY A 4 3.73 28.10 -30.41
N ILE A 5 4.94 28.66 -30.30
CA ILE A 5 6.19 27.89 -30.49
C ILE A 5 6.94 27.69 -29.16
N MET A 6 6.70 28.52 -28.15
CA MET A 6 7.43 28.47 -26.87
C MET A 6 6.96 27.33 -25.94
N THR A 7 5.68 26.94 -26.02
CA THR A 7 5.11 25.82 -25.25
C THR A 7 5.58 24.46 -25.74
N TRP A 8 5.89 24.32 -27.03
CA TRP A 8 6.27 23.03 -27.64
C TRP A 8 7.63 22.50 -27.15
N TRP A 9 8.53 23.38 -26.71
CA TRP A 9 9.85 22.98 -26.18
C TRP A 9 9.83 22.63 -24.68
N TRP A 10 8.84 23.14 -23.94
CA TRP A 10 8.72 22.90 -22.50
C TRP A 10 7.99 21.59 -22.19
N VAL A 11 7.07 21.17 -23.05
CA VAL A 11 6.34 19.90 -22.94
C VAL A 11 7.27 18.67 -22.84
N PRO A 12 8.28 18.47 -23.71
CA PRO A 12 9.15 17.30 -23.62
C PRO A 12 10.01 17.29 -22.35
N MET A 13 10.42 18.45 -21.82
CA MET A 13 11.16 18.54 -20.55
C MET A 13 10.28 18.21 -19.33
N ALA A 14 9.04 18.70 -19.32
CA ALA A 14 8.07 18.36 -18.29
C ALA A 14 7.66 16.87 -18.33
N LEU A 15 7.60 16.28 -19.53
CA LEU A 15 7.28 14.85 -19.67
C LEU A 15 8.38 13.97 -19.08
N LEU A 16 9.66 14.30 -19.30
CA LEU A 16 10.78 13.54 -18.76
C LEU A 16 10.82 13.55 -17.23
N SER A 17 10.53 14.70 -16.60
CA SER A 17 10.48 14.77 -15.13
C SER A 17 9.32 13.95 -14.56
N VAL A 18 8.14 13.99 -15.18
CA VAL A 18 6.99 13.16 -14.79
C VAL A 18 7.31 11.67 -14.91
N VAL A 19 7.93 11.24 -16.02
CA VAL A 19 8.33 9.84 -16.20
C VAL A 19 9.32 9.41 -15.11
N PHE A 20 10.30 10.26 -14.76
CA PHE A 20 11.24 9.99 -13.68
C PHE A 20 10.54 9.78 -12.32
N PHE A 21 9.59 10.65 -11.97
CA PHE A 21 8.80 10.49 -10.74
C PHE A 21 7.91 9.24 -10.77
N VAL A 22 7.30 8.92 -11.91
CA VAL A 22 6.48 7.71 -12.08
C VAL A 22 7.34 6.45 -11.88
N VAL A 23 8.55 6.41 -12.44
CA VAL A 23 9.49 5.28 -12.25
C VAL A 23 9.88 5.14 -10.77
N ILE A 24 10.19 6.25 -10.09
CA ILE A 24 10.47 6.24 -8.65
C ILE A 24 9.29 5.69 -7.85
N LEU A 25 8.07 6.15 -8.15
CA LEU A 25 6.86 5.66 -7.48
C LEU A 25 6.66 4.16 -7.72
N ILE A 26 6.84 3.67 -8.95
CA ILE A 26 6.74 2.24 -9.27
C ILE A 26 7.75 1.44 -8.44
N ILE A 27 9.01 1.88 -8.37
CA ILE A 27 10.05 1.21 -7.57
C ILE A 27 9.66 1.21 -6.09
N LEU A 28 9.20 2.35 -5.56
CA LEU A 28 8.77 2.47 -4.18
C LEU A 28 7.62 1.50 -3.87
N PHE A 29 6.58 1.45 -4.71
CA PHE A 29 5.48 0.50 -4.58
C PHE A 29 5.92 -0.95 -4.73
N TRP A 30 6.90 -1.24 -5.59
CA TRP A 30 7.41 -2.59 -5.81
C TRP A 30 8.23 -3.11 -4.62
N VAL A 31 9.04 -2.25 -4.00
CA VAL A 31 9.78 -2.56 -2.76
C VAL A 31 8.82 -2.75 -1.60
N LEU A 32 7.84 -1.86 -1.44
CA LEU A 32 6.80 -1.99 -0.40
C LEU A 32 5.94 -3.25 -0.60
N GLY A 33 5.56 -3.58 -1.84
CA GLY A 33 4.80 -4.80 -2.17
C GLY A 33 5.60 -6.10 -2.07
N LYS A 34 6.93 -6.03 -2.04
CA LYS A 34 7.80 -7.19 -1.80
C LYS A 34 8.05 -7.42 -0.30
N LEU A 35 8.07 -6.35 0.49
CA LEU A 35 8.17 -6.42 1.96
C LEU A 35 6.84 -6.76 2.62
N TYR A 36 5.73 -6.34 2.02
CA TYR A 36 4.38 -6.78 2.35
C TYR A 36 3.81 -7.54 1.15
N PRO A 37 3.93 -8.89 1.09
CA PRO A 37 3.10 -9.70 0.22
C PRO A 37 1.65 -9.67 0.73
N SER A 38 1.07 -8.48 0.86
CA SER A 38 -0.37 -8.33 1.07
C SER A 38 -1.01 -8.61 -0.27
N GLY A 39 -1.36 -9.89 -0.44
CA GLY A 39 -2.30 -10.34 -1.45
C GLY A 39 -3.44 -9.35 -1.54
N ARG A 40 -3.52 -8.70 -2.71
CA ARG A 40 -4.65 -7.86 -3.12
C ARG A 40 -5.90 -8.75 -3.20
N GLN A 41 -6.53 -9.05 -2.06
CA GLN A 41 -7.96 -9.40 -1.97
C GLN A 41 -8.58 -9.51 -0.55
N SER A 42 -7.84 -9.33 0.56
CA SER A 42 -8.39 -9.61 1.93
C SER A 42 -8.17 -8.49 2.96
N HIS A 43 -8.17 -7.22 2.55
CA HIS A 43 -7.69 -6.12 3.41
C HIS A 43 -8.54 -5.79 4.65
N SER A 44 -9.76 -6.34 4.79
CA SER A 44 -10.54 -6.18 6.04
C SER A 44 -10.21 -7.27 7.08
N SER A 45 -10.12 -8.54 6.66
CA SER A 45 -9.86 -9.68 7.57
C SER A 45 -8.41 -9.70 8.04
N SER A 46 -7.44 -9.38 7.16
CA SER A 46 -6.02 -9.33 7.54
C SER A 46 -5.73 -8.28 8.60
N THR A 47 -6.35 -7.10 8.48
CA THR A 47 -6.20 -6.01 9.45
C THR A 47 -6.81 -6.39 10.80
N ALA A 48 -7.99 -7.03 10.81
CA ALA A 48 -8.62 -7.49 12.04
C ALA A 48 -7.81 -8.57 12.77
N LEU A 49 -7.24 -9.52 12.02
CA LEU A 49 -6.36 -10.56 12.58
C LEU A 49 -5.03 -10.01 13.10
N GLU A 50 -4.43 -9.02 12.44
CA GLU A 50 -3.23 -8.34 12.93
C GLU A 50 -3.48 -7.60 14.24
N VAL A 51 -4.60 -6.86 14.34
CA VAL A 51 -5.01 -6.18 15.58
C VAL A 51 -5.24 -7.17 16.72
N LEU A 52 -5.87 -8.32 16.45
CA LEU A 52 -6.05 -9.37 17.46
C LEU A 52 -4.71 -9.96 17.93
N LYS A 53 -3.76 -10.18 17.02
CA LYS A 53 -2.44 -10.70 17.34
C LYS A 53 -1.64 -9.73 18.20
N GLU A 54 -1.74 -8.43 17.92
CA GLU A 54 -1.09 -7.39 18.70
C GLU A 54 -1.64 -7.34 20.14
N ARG A 55 -2.96 -7.43 20.30
CA ARG A 55 -3.61 -7.47 21.64
C ARG A 55 -3.23 -8.70 22.45
N LEU A 56 -3.09 -9.86 21.79
CA LEU A 56 -2.60 -11.08 22.44
C LEU A 56 -1.14 -10.91 22.90
N ALA A 57 -0.29 -10.30 22.06
CA ALA A 57 1.11 -10.03 22.41
C ALA A 57 1.25 -9.02 23.56
N ARG A 58 0.32 -8.07 23.67
CA ARG A 58 0.21 -7.13 24.80
C ARG A 58 -0.38 -7.78 26.06
N GLY A 59 -0.91 -9.00 25.96
CA GLY A 59 -1.61 -9.67 27.06
C GLY A 59 -2.97 -9.07 27.40
N GLU A 60 -3.54 -8.25 26.51
CA GLU A 60 -4.86 -7.63 26.69
C GLU A 60 -6.01 -8.61 26.47
N ILE A 61 -5.75 -9.69 25.72
CA ILE A 61 -6.69 -10.80 25.50
C ILE A 61 -6.01 -12.12 25.79
N THR A 62 -6.80 -13.08 26.24
CA THR A 62 -6.36 -14.46 26.47
C THR A 62 -6.26 -15.25 25.15
N GLU A 63 -5.51 -16.36 25.18
CA GLU A 63 -5.39 -17.25 24.00
C GLU A 63 -6.75 -17.81 23.57
N GLU A 64 -7.64 -18.05 24.52
CA GLU A 64 -9.00 -18.57 24.30
C GLU A 64 -9.88 -17.56 23.57
N GLU A 65 -9.79 -16.27 23.94
CA GLU A 65 -10.48 -15.18 23.26
C GLU A 65 -9.94 -14.97 21.84
N TYR A 66 -8.60 -15.01 21.68
CA TYR A 66 -7.96 -14.93 20.36
C TYR A 66 -8.46 -16.04 19.43
N ARG A 67 -8.50 -17.29 19.90
CA ARG A 67 -8.97 -18.44 19.11
C ARG A 67 -10.44 -18.30 18.70
N ARG A 68 -11.31 -17.79 19.58
CA ARG A 68 -12.72 -17.54 19.26
C ARG A 68 -12.89 -16.45 18.20
N LEU A 69 -12.22 -15.31 18.38
CA LEU A 69 -12.33 -14.16 17.48
C LEU A 69 -11.71 -14.44 16.11
N LYS A 70 -10.58 -15.17 16.08
CA LYS A 70 -9.98 -15.66 14.84
C LYS A 70 -10.96 -16.51 14.05
N LYS A 71 -11.65 -17.44 14.70
CA LYS A 71 -12.62 -18.33 14.04
C LYS A 71 -13.79 -17.55 13.42
N ILE A 72 -14.27 -16.51 14.11
CA ILE A 72 -15.37 -15.64 13.63
C ILE A 72 -14.93 -14.79 12.41
N LEU A 73 -13.65 -14.43 12.31
CA LEU A 73 -13.12 -13.61 11.20
C LEU A 73 -12.68 -14.44 9.98
N GLU A 74 -12.50 -15.74 10.15
CA GLU A 74 -12.19 -16.71 9.09
C GLU A 74 -13.46 -17.38 8.51
N GLU A 75 -14.62 -17.20 9.17
CA GLU A 75 -15.94 -17.71 8.79
C GLU A 75 -16.76 -16.65 8.03
#